data_AF-A0A3P8KSC9-F1
#
_entry.id   AF-A0A3P8KSC9-F1
#
_cell.length_a   1.000
_cell.length_b   1.000
_cell.length_c   1.000
_cell.angle_alpha   90.00
_cell.angle_beta   90.00
_cell.angle_gamma   90.00
#
_symmetry.space_group_name_H-M   'P 1'
#
loop_
_entity.id
_entity.type
_entity.pdbx_description
1 polymer ?
#
loop_
_entity_poly.entity_id
_entity_poly.type
_entity_poly.pdbx_seq_one_letter_code
_entity_poly.pdbx_strand_id
1 'polypeptide(L)'
;MPIRVQDELPAVNFLRSENVFVMTATRATTQEIRPLKVLILNLMPKKIETENQFLRLLSNSPLQLDIQLLRIDARESRNTPTEHLNNFYCNFEDICDQNFDGLIVTGAPLGLVEFNDVAYWPQIKQVLEWAKDHVTSTLFVCWAVQAALNILYGIPKQTRTEKNLRRL
;
A
#
# COMPACT_ATOMS: atom_id res chain seq x y z
N MET A 1 -1.89 -16.10 -11.81
CA MET A 1 -2.52 -15.97 -13.14
C MET A 1 -3.85 -16.71 -13.13
N PRO A 2 -4.92 -16.15 -13.68
CA PRO A 2 -6.19 -16.88 -13.80
C PRO A 2 -6.05 -18.07 -14.75
N ILE A 3 -6.86 -19.10 -14.51
CA ILE A 3 -6.90 -20.33 -15.31
C ILE A 3 -7.49 -19.97 -16.68
N ARG A 4 -6.78 -20.31 -17.75
CA ARG A 4 -7.24 -20.15 -19.14
C ARG A 4 -8.09 -21.37 -19.50
N VAL A 5 -9.36 -21.16 -19.81
CA VAL A 5 -10.29 -22.21 -20.25
C VAL A 5 -10.91 -21.84 -21.59
N GLN A 6 -11.33 -22.85 -22.35
CA GLN A 6 -12.10 -22.62 -23.58
C GLN A 6 -13.46 -21.99 -23.25
N ASP A 7 -13.93 -21.11 -24.13
CA ASP A 7 -15.07 -20.21 -23.86
C ASP A 7 -16.38 -20.96 -23.61
N GLU A 8 -16.51 -22.19 -24.10
CA GLU A 8 -17.68 -23.06 -23.96
C GLU A 8 -17.62 -24.02 -22.75
N LEU A 9 -16.57 -23.95 -21.92
CA LEU A 9 -16.44 -24.87 -20.79
C LEU A 9 -17.54 -24.58 -19.73
N PRO A 10 -18.39 -25.55 -19.35
CA PRO A 10 -19.47 -25.34 -18.38
C PRO A 10 -18.99 -24.78 -17.03
N ALA A 11 -17.73 -25.06 -16.67
CA ALA A 11 -17.11 -24.56 -15.45
C ALA A 11 -16.92 -23.03 -15.44
N VAL A 12 -16.94 -22.34 -16.58
CA VAL A 12 -16.85 -20.86 -16.65
C VAL A 12 -18.03 -20.22 -15.92
N ASN A 13 -19.24 -20.71 -16.16
CA ASN A 13 -20.46 -20.18 -15.54
C ASN A 13 -20.54 -20.56 -14.06
N PHE A 14 -20.10 -21.78 -13.72
CA PHE A 14 -20.02 -22.26 -12.33
C PHE A 14 -19.04 -21.42 -11.49
N LEU A 15 -17.81 -21.24 -11.96
CA LEU A 15 -16.77 -20.49 -11.25
C LEU A 15 -17.08 -18.97 -11.17
N ARG A 16 -17.72 -18.39 -12.19
CA ARG A 16 -18.22 -17.00 -12.11
C ARG A 16 -19.28 -16.82 -11.01
N SER A 17 -20.10 -17.83 -10.75
CA SER A 17 -21.09 -17.79 -9.67
C SER A 17 -20.47 -17.81 -8.27
N GLU A 18 -19.23 -18.29 -8.15
CA GLU A 18 -18.44 -18.27 -6.91
C GLU A 18 -17.49 -17.07 -6.80
N ASN A 19 -17.68 -16.02 -7.62
CA ASN A 19 -16.78 -14.86 -7.74
C ASN A 19 -15.33 -15.22 -8.13
N VAL A 20 -15.10 -16.41 -8.69
CA VAL A 20 -13.80 -16.78 -9.25
C VAL A 20 -13.70 -16.17 -10.65
N PHE A 21 -12.70 -15.31 -10.85
CA PHE A 21 -12.47 -14.66 -12.13
C PHE A 21 -11.97 -15.66 -13.18
N VAL A 22 -12.86 -16.13 -14.06
CA VAL A 22 -12.53 -17.02 -15.17
C VAL A 22 -12.33 -16.25 -16.47
N MET A 23 -11.14 -16.39 -17.07
CA MET A 23 -10.78 -15.77 -18.33
C MET A 23 -11.04 -16.69 -19.51
N THR A 24 -11.79 -16.17 -20.47
CA THR A 24 -12.01 -16.75 -21.80
C THR A 24 -10.74 -16.61 -22.65
N ALA A 25 -10.43 -17.61 -23.48
CA ALA A 25 -9.21 -17.69 -24.26
C ALA A 25 -9.05 -16.52 -25.24
N THR A 26 -10.17 -15.99 -25.73
CA THR A 26 -10.25 -14.85 -26.65
C THR A 26 -9.84 -13.52 -26.01
N ARG A 27 -10.14 -13.34 -24.70
CA ARG A 27 -9.76 -12.14 -23.92
C ARG A 27 -8.29 -12.16 -23.46
N ALA A 28 -7.70 -13.34 -23.30
CA ALA A 28 -6.32 -13.49 -22.87
C ALA A 28 -5.31 -13.04 -23.94
N THR A 29 -5.66 -13.15 -25.22
CA THR A 29 -4.82 -12.77 -26.37
C THR A 29 -4.76 -11.27 -26.64
N THR A 30 -5.68 -10.47 -26.08
CA THR A 30 -5.78 -9.02 -26.32
C THR A 30 -5.28 -8.16 -25.15
N GLN A 31 -4.80 -8.75 -24.07
CA GLN A 31 -4.31 -7.97 -22.93
C GLN A 31 -2.86 -7.54 -23.14
N GLU A 32 -2.68 -6.29 -23.51
CA GLU A 32 -1.44 -5.57 -23.19
C GLU A 32 -1.43 -5.32 -21.67
N ILE A 33 -0.75 -6.20 -20.92
CA ILE A 33 -0.59 -6.03 -19.48
C ILE A 33 0.41 -4.89 -19.26
N ARG A 34 -0.10 -3.68 -19.04
CA ARG A 34 0.74 -2.55 -18.64
C ARG A 34 1.36 -2.78 -17.25
N PRO A 35 2.54 -2.22 -16.96
CA PRO A 35 3.09 -2.18 -15.62
C PRO A 35 2.13 -1.51 -14.64
N LEU A 36 2.04 -2.03 -13.42
CA LEU A 36 1.28 -1.41 -12.34
C LEU A 36 2.19 -0.47 -11.55
N LYS A 37 1.75 0.77 -11.34
CA LYS A 37 2.46 1.76 -10.53
C LYS A 37 2.07 1.59 -9.06
N VAL A 38 3.03 1.26 -8.22
CA VAL A 38 2.82 1.07 -6.77
C VAL A 38 3.67 2.06 -5.99
N LEU A 39 3.04 2.82 -5.11
CA LEU A 39 3.68 3.77 -4.21
C LEU A 39 3.79 3.16 -2.81
N ILE A 40 4.94 3.29 -2.16
CA ILE A 40 5.15 2.85 -0.77
C ILE A 40 5.51 4.04 0.10
N LEU A 41 4.59 4.45 0.97
CA LEU A 41 4.86 5.42 2.03
C LEU A 41 5.47 4.71 3.24
N ASN A 42 6.80 4.74 3.32
CA ASN A 42 7.55 4.05 4.36
C ASN A 42 7.71 4.93 5.61
N LEU A 43 6.97 4.63 6.66
CA LEU A 43 7.00 5.28 7.97
C LEU A 43 7.82 4.51 9.03
N MET A 44 8.37 3.35 8.68
CA MET A 44 9.15 2.53 9.61
C MET A 44 10.53 3.16 9.92
N PRO A 45 11.09 2.94 11.12
CA PRO A 45 12.41 3.50 11.47
C PRO A 45 13.54 2.80 10.70
N LYS A 46 13.38 1.52 10.36
CA LYS A 46 14.33 0.75 9.55
C LYS A 46 13.84 0.67 8.11
N LYS A 47 14.19 1.67 7.30
CA LYS A 47 13.69 1.82 5.92
C LYS A 47 14.03 0.63 5.03
N ILE A 48 15.33 0.33 4.90
CA ILE A 48 15.86 -0.74 4.05
C ILE A 48 15.30 -2.12 4.43
N GLU A 49 15.21 -2.42 5.73
CA GLU A 49 14.65 -3.70 6.19
C GLU A 49 13.17 -3.84 5.77
N THR A 50 12.42 -2.75 5.91
CA THR A 50 11.00 -2.69 5.53
C THR A 50 10.82 -2.78 4.01
N GLU A 51 11.65 -2.07 3.24
CA GLU A 51 11.68 -2.15 1.78
C GLU A 51 11.87 -3.60 1.33
N ASN A 52 12.90 -4.30 1.83
CA ASN A 52 13.16 -5.69 1.48
C ASN A 52 11.98 -6.62 1.80
N GLN A 53 11.29 -6.41 2.93
CA GLN A 53 10.13 -7.20 3.31
C GLN A 53 8.96 -7.01 2.34
N PHE A 54 8.62 -5.77 1.99
CA PHE A 54 7.53 -5.49 1.05
C PHE A 54 7.88 -5.90 -0.39
N LEU A 55 9.07 -5.56 -0.86
CA LEU A 55 9.54 -5.90 -2.21
C LEU A 55 9.54 -7.42 -2.42
N ARG A 56 9.95 -8.21 -1.42
CA ARG A 56 9.92 -9.68 -1.48
C ARG A 56 8.52 -10.25 -1.62
N LEU A 57 7.51 -9.61 -1.01
CA LEU A 57 6.12 -10.05 -1.16
C LEU A 57 5.56 -9.64 -2.52
N LEU A 58 5.85 -8.42 -2.94
CA LEU A 58 5.41 -7.87 -4.23
C LEU A 58 6.04 -8.59 -5.42
N SER A 59 7.27 -9.10 -5.28
CA SER A 59 7.97 -9.85 -6.33
C SER A 59 7.38 -11.25 -6.60
N ASN A 60 6.46 -11.75 -5.76
CA ASN A 60 5.85 -13.07 -5.94
C ASN A 60 4.63 -13.04 -6.89
N SER A 61 4.59 -12.08 -7.81
CA SER A 61 3.55 -11.93 -8.81
C SER A 61 4.17 -11.88 -10.21
N PRO A 62 3.53 -12.48 -11.23
CA PRO A 62 3.97 -12.38 -12.62
C PRO A 62 3.64 -11.01 -13.25
N LEU A 63 2.99 -10.09 -12.52
CA LEU A 63 2.70 -8.75 -12.99
C LEU A 63 3.95 -7.86 -12.86
N GLN A 64 4.20 -7.02 -13.86
CA GLN A 64 5.25 -6.02 -13.77
C GLN A 64 4.81 -4.89 -12.81
N LEU A 65 5.64 -4.58 -11.82
CA LEU A 65 5.39 -3.55 -10.82
C LEU A 65 6.46 -2.47 -10.89
N ASP A 66 6.04 -1.23 -11.11
CA ASP A 66 6.89 -0.04 -11.03
C ASP A 66 6.73 0.57 -9.64
N ILE A 67 7.76 0.46 -8.82
CA ILE A 67 7.70 0.83 -7.40
C ILE A 67 8.38 2.17 -7.17
N GLN A 68 7.67 3.08 -6.50
CA GLN A 68 8.22 4.33 -5.99
C GLN A 68 8.14 4.38 -4.47
N LEU A 69 9.19 4.90 -3.83
CA LEU A 69 9.25 5.05 -2.38
C LEU A 69 8.99 6.51 -2.03
N LEU A 70 7.97 6.75 -1.20
CA LEU A 70 7.58 8.09 -0.74
C LEU A 70 8.12 8.33 0.67
N ARG A 71 8.73 9.50 0.89
CA ARG A 71 9.10 9.99 2.23
C ARG A 71 8.09 11.01 2.71
N ILE A 72 7.77 10.98 4.01
CA ILE A 72 6.79 11.89 4.63
C ILE A 72 7.40 13.22 5.07
N ASP A 73 8.72 13.27 5.27
CA ASP A 73 9.43 14.42 5.81
C ASP A 73 10.86 14.47 5.28
N ALA A 74 11.36 15.69 5.06
CA ALA A 74 12.74 16.01 4.73
C ALA A 74 13.73 15.79 5.89
N ARG A 75 13.24 15.60 7.13
CA ARG A 75 14.08 15.31 8.31
C ARG A 75 15.03 14.13 8.06
N GLU A 76 16.26 14.30 8.53
CA GLU A 76 17.27 13.24 8.51
C GLU A 76 16.80 12.06 9.38
N SER A 77 16.79 10.87 8.77
CA SER A 77 16.53 9.63 9.51
C SER A 77 17.77 9.29 10.32
N ARG A 78 17.65 9.17 11.65
CA ARG A 78 18.76 8.72 12.52
C ARG A 78 19.28 7.31 12.18
N ASN A 79 18.46 6.50 11.52
CA ASN A 79 18.72 5.07 11.29
C ASN A 79 18.94 4.72 9.80
N THR A 80 18.92 5.71 8.90
CA THR A 80 19.05 5.45 7.45
C THR A 80 19.95 6.52 6.84
N PRO A 81 20.99 6.13 6.08
CA PRO A 81 21.86 7.10 5.42
C PRO A 81 21.06 8.07 4.56
N THR A 82 21.37 9.36 4.66
CA THR A 82 20.70 10.41 3.87
C THR A 82 20.85 10.17 2.36
N GLU A 83 21.97 9.59 1.92
CA GLU A 83 22.21 9.20 0.52
C GLU A 83 21.16 8.21 0.01
N HIS A 84 20.75 7.22 0.81
CA HIS A 84 19.71 6.25 0.42
C HIS A 84 18.37 6.95 0.19
N LEU A 85 18.01 7.87 1.08
CA LEU A 85 16.77 8.63 0.95
C LEU A 85 16.81 9.52 -0.29
N ASN A 86 17.91 10.23 -0.55
CA ASN A 86 18.00 11.14 -1.69
C ASN A 86 18.01 10.42 -3.04
N ASN A 87 18.55 9.21 -3.10
CA ASN A 87 18.65 8.45 -4.35
C ASN A 87 17.38 7.67 -4.69
N PHE A 88 16.63 7.21 -3.68
CA PHE A 88 15.53 6.26 -3.90
C PHE A 88 14.15 6.77 -3.47
N TYR A 89 14.08 7.85 -2.68
CA TYR A 89 12.80 8.39 -2.21
C TYR A 89 12.44 9.68 -2.94
N CYS A 90 11.17 9.81 -3.30
CA CYS A 90 10.56 11.04 -3.76
C CYS A 90 9.77 11.72 -2.64
N ASN A 91 9.54 13.02 -2.80
CA ASN A 91 8.64 13.79 -1.95
C ASN A 91 7.21 13.76 -2.50
N PHE A 92 6.24 14.19 -1.69
CA PHE A 92 4.85 14.25 -2.11
C PHE A 92 4.64 15.18 -3.32
N GLU A 93 5.37 16.29 -3.37
CA GLU A 93 5.32 17.27 -4.48
C GLU A 93 5.75 16.66 -5.82
N ASP A 94 6.60 15.63 -5.82
CA ASP A 94 7.07 14.99 -7.06
C ASP A 94 6.01 14.04 -7.66
N ILE A 95 5.04 13.62 -6.85
CA ILE A 95 4.04 12.61 -7.20
C ILE A 95 2.60 13.12 -7.15
N CYS A 96 2.36 14.37 -6.74
CA CYS A 96 1.01 14.88 -6.54
C CYS A 96 0.17 14.91 -7.83
N ASP A 97 0.81 15.08 -8.98
CA ASP A 97 0.15 15.10 -10.29
C ASP A 97 0.10 13.73 -10.98
N GLN A 98 0.54 12.66 -10.30
CA GLN A 98 0.61 11.31 -10.85
C GLN A 98 -0.51 10.42 -10.30
N ASN A 99 -0.97 9.46 -11.11
CA ASN A 99 -1.87 8.40 -10.67
C ASN A 99 -1.12 7.09 -10.42
N PHE A 100 -1.62 6.30 -9.47
CA PHE A 100 -1.07 5.01 -9.05
C PHE A 100 -2.15 3.92 -8.95
N ASP A 101 -1.73 2.68 -9.18
CA ASP A 101 -2.59 1.50 -9.04
C ASP A 101 -2.67 1.04 -7.58
N GLY A 102 -1.59 1.24 -6.83
CA GLY A 102 -1.49 0.84 -5.43
C GLY A 102 -0.74 1.85 -4.58
N LEU A 103 -1.21 2.06 -3.35
CA LEU A 103 -0.47 2.75 -2.29
C LEU A 103 -0.35 1.82 -1.08
N ILE A 104 0.84 1.66 -0.53
CA ILE A 104 1.08 0.95 0.73
C ILE A 104 1.55 1.97 1.76
N VAL A 105 0.79 2.12 2.84
CA VAL A 105 1.20 2.93 3.99
C VAL A 105 1.65 1.99 5.11
N THR A 106 2.95 2.02 5.43
CA THR A 106 3.53 1.12 6.43
C THR A 106 3.15 1.51 7.85
N GLY A 107 3.41 0.61 8.80
CA GLY A 107 3.35 0.94 10.22
C GLY A 107 4.35 2.04 10.60
N ALA A 108 4.12 2.63 11.77
CA ALA A 108 5.02 3.58 12.41
C ALA A 108 5.10 3.26 13.91
N PRO A 109 6.22 3.55 14.59
CA PRO A 109 6.38 3.35 16.03
C PRO A 109 5.66 4.44 16.85
N LEU A 110 4.40 4.73 16.50
CA LEU A 110 3.55 5.79 17.06
C LEU A 110 2.35 5.22 17.84
N GLY A 111 2.44 3.97 18.26
CA GLY A 111 1.35 3.25 18.94
C GLY A 111 0.84 3.96 20.19
N LEU A 112 1.70 4.66 20.94
CA LEU A 112 1.34 5.37 22.18
C LEU A 112 1.19 6.89 22.02
N VAL A 113 1.49 7.42 20.83
CA VAL A 113 1.44 8.87 20.56
C VAL A 113 0.04 9.23 20.06
N GLU A 114 -0.57 10.26 20.64
CA GLU A 114 -1.85 10.76 20.15
C GLU A 114 -1.70 11.35 18.75
N PHE A 115 -2.73 11.26 17.91
CA PHE A 115 -2.64 11.72 16.52
C PHE A 115 -2.22 13.19 16.39
N ASN A 116 -2.66 14.04 17.32
CA ASN A 116 -2.31 15.46 17.34
C ASN A 116 -0.84 15.72 17.69
N ASP A 117 -0.18 14.78 18.36
CA ASP A 117 1.24 14.90 18.76
C ASP A 117 2.19 14.31 17.70
N VAL A 118 1.64 13.73 16.63
CA VAL A 118 2.43 13.20 15.52
C VAL A 118 2.90 14.36 14.64
N ALA A 119 4.21 14.60 14.62
CA ALA A 119 4.82 15.75 13.93
C ALA A 119 4.48 15.84 12.43
N TYR A 120 4.32 14.70 11.75
CA TYR A 120 4.00 14.63 10.33
C TYR A 120 2.53 14.27 10.05
N TRP A 121 1.64 14.51 11.03
CA TRP A 121 0.21 14.24 10.89
C TRP A 121 -0.46 15.02 9.75
N PRO A 122 -0.16 16.33 9.53
CA PRO A 122 -0.70 17.07 8.39
C PRO A 122 -0.32 16.45 7.05
N GLN A 123 0.92 15.99 6.90
CA GLN A 123 1.43 15.35 5.69
C GLN A 123 0.74 14.01 5.44
N ILE A 124 0.48 13.22 6.49
CA ILE A 124 -0.28 11.97 6.35
C ILE A 124 -1.70 12.26 5.88
N LYS A 125 -2.37 13.24 6.48
CA LYS A 125 -3.71 13.67 6.03
C LYS A 125 -3.69 14.08 4.56
N GLN A 126 -2.69 14.87 4.15
CA GLN A 126 -2.53 15.30 2.76
C GLN A 126 -2.42 14.11 1.79
N VAL A 127 -1.56 13.13 2.10
CA VAL A 127 -1.39 11.93 1.26
C VAL A 127 -2.68 11.10 1.21
N LEU A 128 -3.36 10.92 2.34
CA LEU A 128 -4.59 10.10 2.38
C LEU A 128 -5.76 10.76 1.64
N GLU A 129 -5.89 12.08 1.72
CA GLU A 129 -6.90 12.81 0.95
C GLU A 129 -6.59 12.75 -0.55
N TRP A 130 -5.33 12.98 -0.94
CA TRP A 130 -4.89 12.85 -2.32
C TRP A 130 -5.12 11.45 -2.89
N ALA A 131 -4.87 10.41 -2.08
CA ALA A 131 -5.01 9.02 -2.49
C ALA A 131 -6.44 8.62 -2.87
N LYS A 132 -7.47 9.37 -2.43
CA LYS A 132 -8.87 9.10 -2.79
C LYS A 132 -9.11 9.20 -4.29
N ASP A 133 -8.44 10.15 -4.95
CA ASP A 133 -8.64 10.45 -6.37
C ASP A 133 -7.49 9.94 -7.26
N HIS A 134 -6.29 9.77 -6.68
CA HIS A 134 -5.08 9.45 -7.44
C HIS A 134 -4.60 8.01 -7.30
N VAL A 135 -5.19 7.23 -6.38
CA VAL A 135 -4.80 5.85 -6.12
C VAL A 135 -6.00 4.91 -6.23
N THR A 136 -5.85 3.86 -7.04
CA THR A 136 -6.95 2.89 -7.24
C THR A 136 -7.21 2.05 -5.97
N SER A 137 -6.16 1.61 -5.28
CA SER A 137 -6.28 0.85 -4.04
C SER A 137 -5.20 1.20 -3.04
N THR A 138 -5.59 1.43 -1.78
CA THR A 138 -4.65 1.76 -0.69
C THR A 138 -4.67 0.69 0.39
N LEU A 139 -3.50 0.13 0.71
CA LEU A 139 -3.27 -0.82 1.79
C LEU A 139 -2.65 -0.11 2.99
N PHE A 140 -3.34 -0.13 4.12
CA PHE A 140 -2.85 0.40 5.39
C PHE A 140 -2.36 -0.72 6.30
N VAL A 141 -1.16 -0.57 6.89
CA VAL A 141 -0.54 -1.60 7.75
C VAL A 141 -0.36 -1.11 9.19
N CYS A 142 -0.80 -1.92 10.17
CA CYS A 142 -0.61 -1.69 11.61
C CYS A 142 -1.10 -0.31 12.07
N TRP A 143 -0.20 0.59 12.52
CA TRP A 143 -0.57 1.95 12.96
C TRP A 143 -1.26 2.76 11.86
N ALA A 144 -0.89 2.56 10.60
CA ALA A 144 -1.52 3.25 9.48
C ALA A 144 -3.02 2.93 9.35
N VAL A 145 -3.47 1.76 9.84
CA VAL A 145 -4.90 1.43 9.90
C VAL A 145 -5.61 2.38 10.87
N GLN A 146 -5.04 2.61 12.05
CA GLN A 146 -5.61 3.54 13.03
C GLN A 146 -5.63 4.97 12.46
N ALA A 147 -4.55 5.38 11.78
CA ALA A 147 -4.48 6.69 11.14
C ALA A 147 -5.56 6.86 10.05
N ALA A 148 -5.71 5.88 9.17
CA ALA A 148 -6.71 5.89 8.12
C ALA A 148 -8.14 5.87 8.65
N LEU A 149 -8.43 5.04 9.66
CA LEU A 149 -9.75 5.00 10.31
C LEU A 149 -10.10 6.35 10.96
N ASN A 150 -9.11 7.03 11.54
CA ASN A 150 -9.33 8.35 12.11
C ASN A 150 -9.58 9.42 11.02
N ILE A 151 -8.78 9.44 9.97
CA ILE A 151 -8.86 10.47 8.92
C ILE A 151 -10.09 10.28 8.04
N LEU A 152 -10.37 9.04 7.61
CA LEU A 152 -11.43 8.73 6.65
C LEU A 152 -12.80 8.59 7.32
N TYR A 153 -12.86 8.11 8.57
CA TYR A 153 -14.11 7.76 9.24
C TYR A 153 -14.29 8.45 10.60
N GLY A 154 -13.36 9.31 11.03
CA GLY A 154 -13.45 10.03 12.30
C GLY A 154 -13.33 9.13 13.54
N ILE A 155 -12.85 7.88 13.39
CA ILE A 155 -12.79 6.93 14.50
C ILE A 155 -11.66 7.34 15.46
N PRO A 156 -11.93 7.55 16.76
CA PRO A 156 -10.91 7.94 17.71
C PRO A 156 -9.93 6.78 17.99
N LYS A 157 -8.72 7.12 18.42
CA LYS A 157 -7.71 6.14 18.78
C LYS A 157 -8.20 5.28 19.95
N GLN A 158 -8.14 3.96 19.78
CA GLN A 158 -8.37 3.01 20.87
C GLN A 158 -7.06 2.28 21.19
N THR A 159 -6.49 2.59 22.36
CA THR A 159 -5.36 1.85 22.91
C THR A 159 -5.89 0.83 23.89
N ARG A 160 -5.69 -0.46 23.61
CA ARG A 160 -6.04 -1.51 24.59
C ARG A 160 -4.97 -1.55 25.66
N THR A 161 -5.36 -1.29 26.91
CA THR A 161 -4.50 -1.37 28.10
C THR A 161 -4.10 -2.81 28.45
N GLU A 162 -4.89 -3.81 28.03
CA GLU A 162 -4.62 -5.22 28.29
C GLU A 162 -4.38 -6.04 27.01
N LYS A 163 -3.23 -6.71 26.97
CA LYS A 163 -2.83 -7.62 25.90
C LYS A 163 -3.46 -9.00 26.14
N ASN A 164 -4.77 -9.12 25.91
CA ASN A 164 -5.41 -10.44 25.91
C ASN A 164 -5.03 -11.22 24.64
N LEU A 165 -3.87 -11.88 24.69
CA LEU A 165 -3.49 -12.97 23.78
C LEU A 165 -4.46 -14.14 24.01
N ARG A 166 -5.67 -14.07 23.46
CA ARG A 166 -6.43 -15.28 23.19
C ARG A 166 -5.69 -16.01 22.07
N ARG A 167 -4.90 -17.02 22.44
CA ARG A 167 -4.45 -18.07 21.52
C ARG A 167 -5.70 -18.63 20.84
N LEU A 168 -5.85 -18.33 19.55
CA LEU A 168 -6.65 -19.13 18.63
C LEU A 168 -5.78 -20.29 18.16
#